data_AF-A0A853C8V4-F1
#
_entry.id   AF-A0A853C8V4-F1
#
_cell.length_a   1.000
_cell.length_b   1.000
_cell.length_c   1.000
_cell.angle_alpha   90.00
_cell.angle_beta   90.00
_cell.angle_gamma   90.00
#
_symmetry.space_group_name_H-M   'P 1'
#
loop_
_entity.id
_entity.type
_entity.pdbx_description
1 polymer ?
#
loop_
_entity_poly.entity_id
_entity_poly.type
_entity_poly.pdbx_seq_one_letter_code
_entity_poly.pdbx_strand_id
1 'polypeptide(L)' 'MVRRLTGSASTKPYRCPGCDQEIRPATPHVVSWPAYARDSDLEPWDTDSAADQRRHWHTACWGARDRRR' A
#
# COMPACT_ATOMS: atom_id res chain seq x y z
N MET A 1 -5.39 -7.15 2.57
CA MET A 1 -6.42 -6.14 2.91
C MET A 1 -6.20 -4.87 2.08
N VAL A 2 -7.21 -4.02 1.85
CA VAL A 2 -7.04 -2.72 1.17
C VAL A 2 -7.82 -1.61 1.88
N ARG A 3 -7.27 -0.39 1.92
CA ARG A 3 -7.88 0.79 2.54
C ARG A 3 -7.58 2.03 1.71
N ARG A 4 -8.57 2.90 1.56
CA ARG A 4 -8.41 4.20 0.91
C ARG A 4 -7.97 5.23 1.95
N LEU A 5 -7.00 6.06 1.60
CA LEU A 5 -6.56 7.19 2.41
C LEU A 5 -6.96 8.50 1.72
N THR A 6 -7.41 9.44 2.52
CA THR A 6 -7.61 10.82 2.08
C THR A 6 -6.28 11.54 1.99
N GLY A 7 -6.21 12.61 1.20
CA GLY A 7 -4.99 13.40 1.05
C GLY A 7 -4.42 13.84 2.39
N SER A 8 -5.27 14.36 3.28
CA SER A 8 -4.90 14.83 4.62
C SER A 8 -4.25 13.77 5.51
N ALA A 9 -4.49 12.48 5.26
CA ALA A 9 -3.85 11.38 5.99
C ALA A 9 -2.45 11.02 5.46
N SER A 10 -2.06 11.55 4.29
CA SER A 10 -0.77 11.30 3.64
C SER A 10 0.23 12.39 3.98
N THR A 11 1.00 12.17 5.04
CA THR A 11 2.00 13.15 5.51
C THR A 11 3.41 12.91 4.97
N LYS A 12 3.67 11.73 4.38
CA LYS A 12 4.95 11.37 3.76
C LYS A 12 4.78 11.04 2.26
N PRO A 13 5.81 11.27 1.43
CA PRO A 13 5.83 10.75 0.09
C PRO A 13 6.00 9.23 0.10
N TYR A 14 5.33 8.53 -0.81
CA TYR A 14 5.41 7.07 -0.96
C TYR A 14 5.62 6.69 -2.43
N ARG A 15 6.20 5.52 -2.71
CA ARG A 15 6.41 5.06 -4.10
C ARG A 15 5.32 4.09 -4.53
N CYS A 16 4.72 4.34 -5.70
CA CYS A 16 3.66 3.52 -6.26
C CYS A 16 4.22 2.33 -7.06
N PRO A 17 3.92 1.06 -6.73
CA PRO A 17 4.45 -0.09 -7.46
C PRO A 17 3.97 -0.21 -8.92
N GLY A 18 2.78 0.33 -9.24
CA GLY A 18 2.17 0.17 -10.57
C GLY A 18 2.66 1.15 -11.64
N CYS A 19 3.33 2.22 -11.24
CA CYS A 19 3.90 3.22 -12.15
C CYS A 19 5.29 3.70 -11.75
N ASP A 20 5.82 3.22 -10.62
CA ASP A 20 7.10 3.60 -10.04
C ASP A 20 7.25 5.11 -9.72
N GLN A 21 6.14 5.85 -9.75
CA GLN A 21 6.08 7.28 -9.44
C GLN A 21 5.83 7.54 -7.96
N GLU A 22 6.27 8.72 -7.51
CA GLU A 22 6.01 9.22 -6.16
C GLU A 22 4.55 9.67 -5.99
N ILE A 23 3.92 9.17 -4.94
CA ILE A 23 2.67 9.67 -4.37
C ILE A 23 3.05 10.79 -3.42
N ARG A 24 2.76 12.03 -3.82
CA ARG A 24 3.06 13.22 -3.00
C ARG A 24 2.23 13.22 -1.71
N PRO A 25 2.73 13.83 -0.63
CA PRO A 25 1.89 14.13 0.54
C PRO A 25 0.66 14.93 0.13
N ALA A 26 -0.39 14.88 0.95
CA ALA A 26 -1.70 15.43 0.64
C ALA A 26 -2.44 14.79 -0.57
N THR A 27 -1.92 13.70 -1.15
CA THR A 27 -2.56 13.03 -2.30
C THR A 27 -3.46 11.86 -1.84
N PRO A 28 -4.76 11.85 -2.22
CA PRO A 28 -5.63 10.70 -1.99
C PRO A 28 -5.13 9.45 -2.72
N HIS A 29 -4.96 8.36 -1.99
CA HIS A 29 -4.36 7.14 -2.53
C HIS A 29 -4.83 5.89 -1.76
N VAL A 30 -4.36 4.71 -2.17
CA VAL A 30 -4.78 3.41 -1.63
C VAL A 30 -3.60 2.72 -0.96
N VAL A 31 -3.82 2.18 0.23
CA VAL A 31 -2.87 1.29 0.91
C VAL A 31 -3.35 -0.13 0.80
N SER A 32 -2.47 -1.01 0.36
CA SER A 32 -2.68 -2.44 0.32
C SER A 32 -1.73 -3.14 1.27
N TRP A 33 -2.27 -4.06 2.05
CA TRP A 33 -1.51 -5.02 2.83
C TRP A 33 -1.56 -6.36 2.10
N PRO A 34 -0.43 -7.08 1.96
CA PRO A 34 -0.46 -8.47 1.53
C PRO A 34 -1.47 -9.24 2.38
N ALA A 35 -2.20 -10.15 1.74
CA ALA A 35 -3.32 -10.84 2.38
C ALA A 35 -2.90 -11.90 3.40
N TYR A 36 -1.60 -12.04 3.65
CA TYR A 36 -1.01 -13.16 4.35
C TYR A 36 -0.22 -12.69 5.57
N ALA A 37 -0.94 -12.43 6.66
CA ALA A 37 -0.39 -12.69 8.00
C ALA A 37 -0.73 -14.13 8.45
N ARG A 38 -1.15 -14.99 7.51
CA ARG A 38 -1.55 -16.39 7.75
C ARG A 38 -0.72 -17.42 6.97
N ASP A 39 -0.17 -17.04 5.82
CA ASP A 39 0.78 -17.87 5.02
C ASP A 39 2.22 -17.32 5.07
N SER A 40 2.51 -16.45 6.04
CA SER A 40 3.88 -16.01 6.30
C SER A 40 4.42 -16.85 7.45
N ASP A 41 5.64 -17.37 7.36
CA ASP A 41 6.39 -17.95 8.48
C ASP A 41 6.70 -16.93 9.61
N LEU A 42 6.01 -15.79 9.60
CA LEU A 42 6.15 -14.73 10.59
C LEU A 42 5.19 -15.02 11.73
N GLU A 43 5.77 -15.19 12.91
CA GLU A 43 5.02 -15.49 14.11
C GLU A 43 3.98 -14.38 14.42
N PRO A 44 2.85 -14.71 15.07
CA PRO A 44 1.72 -13.78 15.32
C PRO A 44 2.05 -12.47 16.05
N TRP A 45 3.24 -12.38 16.64
CA TRP A 45 3.74 -11.24 17.42
C TRP A 45 4.69 -10.33 16.63
N ASP A 46 5.07 -10.72 15.40
CA ASP A 46 5.92 -9.95 14.48
C ASP A 46 5.11 -8.84 13.77
N THR A 47 4.62 -7.92 14.60
CA THR A 47 3.75 -6.81 14.18
C THR A 47 4.53 -5.74 13.41
N ASP A 48 5.86 -5.71 13.59
CA ASP A 48 6.78 -4.78 12.91
C ASP A 48 6.83 -5.08 11.40
N SER A 49 6.85 -6.37 11.03
CA SER A 49 6.81 -6.81 9.64
C SER A 49 5.48 -6.49 8.92
N ALA A 50 4.38 -6.31 9.65
CA ALA A 50 3.08 -5.96 9.03
C ALA A 50 3.01 -4.49 8.60
N ALA A 51 3.79 -3.62 9.24
CA ALA A 51 3.93 -2.22 8.90
C ALA A 51 4.73 -2.02 7.60
N ASP A 52 5.84 -2.74 7.47
CA ASP A 52 6.75 -2.72 6.32
C ASP A 52 6.07 -3.22 5.03
N GLN A 53 5.16 -4.17 5.18
CA GLN A 53 4.40 -4.74 4.09
C GLN A 53 3.32 -3.81 3.48
N ARG A 54 3.16 -2.58 4.00
CA ARG A 54 2.21 -1.59 3.45
C ARG A 54 2.69 -1.05 2.12
N ARG A 55 2.00 -1.44 1.04
CA ARG A 55 2.25 -0.89 -0.30
C ARG A 55 1.25 0.22 -0.61
N HIS A 56 1.76 1.37 -1.02
CA HIS A 56 0.97 2.55 -1.36
C HIS A 56 0.78 2.66 -2.86
N TRP A 57 -0.44 2.90 -3.31
CA TRP A 57 -0.81 2.93 -4.72
C TRP A 57 -1.62 4.18 -5.02
N HIS A 58 -1.37 4.83 -6.17
CA HIS A 58 -2.36 5.75 -6.71
C HIS A 58 -3.69 5.03 -6.91
N THR A 59 -4.80 5.73 -6.68
CA THR A 59 -6.15 5.16 -6.84
C THR A 59 -6.37 4.60 -8.25
N ALA A 60 -5.88 5.30 -9.28
CA ALA A 60 -5.93 4.83 -10.66
C ALA A 60 -5.03 3.61 -10.91
N CYS A 61 -3.80 3.61 -10.39
CA CYS A 61 -2.87 2.50 -10.53
C CYS A 61 -3.38 1.23 -9.84
N TRP A 62 -4.01 1.37 -8.68
CA TRP A 62 -4.64 0.25 -7.98
C TRP A 62 -5.77 -0.38 -8.81
N GLY A 63 -6.66 0.44 -9.38
CA GLY A 63 -7.75 -0.05 -10.23
C GLY A 63 -7.27 -0.72 -11.52
N ALA A 64 -6.12 -0.29 -12.05
CA ALA A 64 -5.50 -0.87 -13.24
C ALA A 64 -4.53 -2.02 -12.96
N ARG A 65 -4.27 -2.38 -11.69
CA ARG A 65 -3.19 -3.33 -11.32
C ARG A 65 -3.36 -4.71 -11.97
N ASP A 66 -4.60 -5.16 -12.13
CA ASP A 66 -4.91 -6.49 -12.68
C ASP A 66 -4.62 -6.55 -14.19
N ARG A 67 -4.72 -5.40 -14.86
CA ARG A 67 -4.45 -5.25 -16.30
C ARG A 67 -2.97 -5.05 -16.62
N ARG A 68 -2.10 -4.95 -15.61
CA ARG A 68 -0.66 -4.66 -15.74
C ARG A 68 0.22 -5.80 -15.22
N ARG A 69 -0.33 -7.02 -15.09
CA ARG A 69 0.38 -8.20 -14.55
C ARG A 69 1.15 -8.96 -15.64
#